data_AF-A0A2V8N418-F1
#
_entry.id   AF-A0A2V8N418-F1
#
_cell.length_a   1.000
_cell.length_b   1.000
_cell.length_c   1.000
_cell.angle_alpha   90.00
_cell.angle_beta   90.00
_cell.angle_gamma   90.00
#
_symmetry.space_group_name_H-M   'P 1'
#
loop_
_entity.id
_entity.type
_entity.pdbx_description
1 polymer ?
#
loop_
_entity_poly.entity_id
_entity_poly.type
_entity_poly.pdbx_seq_one_letter_code
_entity_poly.pdbx_strand_id
1 'polypeptide(L)'
;MTRTESFTVRIDPRYAKDGITVADLAEQTNLALKVRDSLAEARRLGERVKQAMDRPGADKAKLEALYYRIVNRPGPYPDNMLVEQFANVAREIGQADQKVGASAFERYDELVRQLSAMKSEVDKVVGLASP
;
A
#
# COMPACT_ATOMS: atom_id res chain seq x y z
N MET A 1 19.91 -31.04 19.26
CA MET A 1 18.59 -30.84 19.89
C MET A 1 18.30 -29.35 19.90
N THR A 2 17.12 -28.94 19.46
CA THR A 2 16.67 -27.54 19.48
C THR A 2 15.70 -27.35 20.64
N ARG A 3 15.85 -26.27 21.42
CA ARG A 3 14.99 -25.94 22.57
C ARG A 3 14.28 -24.62 22.30
N THR A 4 12.97 -24.60 22.50
CA THR A 4 12.13 -23.40 22.37
C THR A 4 11.75 -22.92 23.77
N GLU A 5 11.96 -21.63 24.04
CA GLU A 5 11.67 -20.97 25.31
C GLU A 5 10.81 -19.74 25.06
N SER A 6 9.96 -19.37 26.01
CA SER A 6 9.17 -18.13 25.94
C SER A 6 10.00 -16.92 26.37
N PHE A 7 9.79 -15.78 25.72
CA PHE A 7 10.32 -14.49 26.15
C PHE A 7 9.26 -13.40 26.00
N THR A 8 9.42 -12.29 26.74
CA THR A 8 8.55 -11.12 26.66
C THR A 8 9.29 -9.99 25.97
N VAL A 9 8.72 -9.47 24.88
CA VAL A 9 9.22 -8.25 24.24
C VAL A 9 8.91 -7.06 25.13
N ARG A 10 9.91 -6.23 25.42
CA ARG A 10 9.77 -4.99 26.20
C ARG A 10 10.07 -3.78 25.34
N ILE A 11 9.38 -2.67 25.61
CA ILE A 11 9.66 -1.37 25.00
C ILE A 11 11.03 -0.85 25.46
N ASP A 12 11.75 -0.16 24.55
CA ASP A 12 12.96 0.56 24.91
C ASP A 12 12.62 1.66 25.95
N PRO A 13 13.33 1.73 27.10
CA PRO A 13 13.07 2.71 28.14
C PRO A 13 13.12 4.18 27.68
N ARG A 14 13.77 4.49 26.56
CA ARG A 14 13.82 5.85 26.00
C ARG A 14 12.47 6.28 25.46
N TYR A 15 11.80 5.43 24.69
CA TYR A 15 10.46 5.70 24.15
C TYR A 15 9.40 5.80 25.24
N ALA A 16 9.52 4.98 26.29
CA ALA A 16 8.63 5.05 27.45
C ALA A 16 8.73 6.41 28.18
N LYS A 17 9.92 7.04 28.23
CA LYS A 17 10.10 8.38 28.80
C LYS A 17 9.42 9.48 27.97
N ASP A 18 9.31 9.26 26.66
CA ASP A 18 8.66 10.17 25.71
C ASP A 18 7.13 9.91 25.61
N GLY A 19 6.58 9.03 26.46
CA GLY A 19 5.14 8.75 26.54
C GLY A 19 4.62 7.76 25.50
N ILE A 20 5.50 7.13 24.72
CA ILE A 20 5.12 6.08 23.76
C ILE A 20 4.85 4.78 24.52
N THR A 21 3.73 4.14 24.21
CA THR A 21 3.31 2.88 24.82
C THR A 21 3.51 1.70 23.88
N VAL A 22 3.49 0.48 24.44
CA VAL A 22 3.47 -0.76 23.62
C VAL A 22 2.26 -0.80 22.69
N ALA A 23 1.13 -0.20 23.10
CA ALA A 23 -0.06 -0.13 22.26
C ALA A 23 0.17 0.77 21.04
N ASP A 24 0.83 1.92 21.20
CA ASP A 24 1.17 2.81 20.08
C ASP A 24 2.07 2.09 19.05
N LEU A 25 3.06 1.33 19.54
CA LEU A 25 3.97 0.55 18.68
C LEU A 25 3.24 -0.60 17.96
N ALA A 26 2.29 -1.24 18.65
CA ALA A 26 1.45 -2.26 18.04
C ALA A 26 0.54 -1.65 16.96
N GLU A 27 -0.04 -0.47 17.19
CA GLU A 27 -0.83 0.27 16.21
C GLU A 27 0.01 0.65 14.98
N GLN A 28 1.21 1.20 15.19
CA GLN A 28 2.15 1.53 14.12
C GLN A 28 2.48 0.29 13.28
N THR A 29 2.84 -0.81 13.94
CA THR A 29 3.18 -2.08 13.28
C THR A 29 2.00 -2.62 12.46
N ASN A 30 0.80 -2.61 13.04
CA ASN A 30 -0.40 -3.08 12.37
C ASN A 30 -0.73 -2.25 11.12
N LEU A 31 -0.62 -0.92 11.21
CA LEU A 31 -0.83 -0.05 10.05
C LEU A 31 0.26 -0.26 8.99
N ALA A 32 1.53 -0.41 9.40
CA ALA A 32 2.64 -0.67 8.49
C ALA A 32 2.45 -1.96 7.68
N LEU A 33 1.98 -3.03 8.31
CA LEU A 33 1.66 -4.29 7.63
C LEU A 33 0.51 -4.13 6.63
N LYS A 34 -0.56 -3.45 7.03
CA LYS A 34 -1.70 -3.15 6.14
C LYS A 34 -1.29 -2.34 4.91
N VAL A 35 -0.49 -1.28 5.12
CA VAL A 35 0.01 -0.44 4.02
C VAL A 35 0.95 -1.21 3.11
N ARG A 36 1.83 -2.06 3.65
CA ARG A 36 2.70 -2.95 2.87
C ARG A 36 1.88 -3.84 1.94
N ASP A 37 0.83 -4.47 2.47
CA ASP A 37 0.01 -5.42 1.73
C ASP A 37 -0.81 -4.70 0.64
N SER A 38 -1.42 -3.55 0.95
CA SER A 38 -2.15 -2.74 -0.03
C SER A 38 -1.23 -2.15 -1.12
N LEU A 39 0.01 -1.76 -0.78
CA LEU A 39 1.00 -1.33 -1.76
C LEU A 39 1.36 -2.47 -2.73
N ALA A 40 1.57 -3.69 -2.20
CA ALA A 40 1.83 -4.86 -3.03
C ALA A 40 0.64 -5.17 -3.96
N GLU A 41 -0.58 -5.05 -3.45
CA GLU A 41 -1.80 -5.22 -4.24
C GLU A 41 -1.93 -4.17 -5.36
N ALA A 42 -1.70 -2.88 -5.06
CA ALA A 42 -1.73 -1.81 -6.05
C ALA A 42 -0.71 -2.04 -7.18
N ARG A 43 0.50 -2.51 -6.86
CA ARG A 43 1.52 -2.89 -7.86
C ARG A 43 1.06 -4.05 -8.74
N ARG A 44 0.50 -5.11 -8.14
CA ARG A 44 -0.07 -6.25 -8.90
C ARG A 44 -1.20 -5.81 -9.82
N LEU A 45 -2.04 -4.87 -9.39
CA LEU A 45 -3.10 -4.30 -10.23
C LEU A 45 -2.51 -3.60 -11.47
N GLY A 46 -1.47 -2.79 -11.30
CA GLY A 46 -0.74 -2.16 -12.40
C GLY A 46 -0.17 -3.18 -13.38
N GLU A 47 0.48 -4.24 -12.89
CA GLU A 47 1.00 -5.32 -13.73
C GLU A 47 -0.10 -6.07 -14.48
N ARG A 48 -1.26 -6.29 -13.87
CA ARG A 48 -2.41 -6.90 -14.56
C ARG A 48 -2.90 -6.04 -15.72
N VAL A 49 -3.00 -4.73 -15.53
CA VAL A 49 -3.37 -3.80 -16.62
C VAL A 49 -2.32 -3.82 -17.72
N LYS A 50 -1.03 -3.83 -17.36
CA LYS A 50 0.09 -3.94 -18.30
C LYS A 50 0.01 -5.21 -19.15
N GLN A 51 -0.21 -6.37 -18.52
CA GLN A 51 -0.39 -7.64 -19.24
C GLN A 51 -1.63 -7.63 -20.15
N ALA A 52 -2.70 -6.92 -19.76
CA ALA A 52 -3.88 -6.80 -20.60
C ALA A 52 -3.62 -5.99 -21.88
N MET A 53 -2.68 -5.03 -21.86
CA MET A 53 -2.30 -4.24 -23.05
C MET A 53 -1.63 -5.09 -24.14
N ASP A 54 -1.01 -6.21 -23.76
CA ASP A 54 -0.31 -7.11 -24.68
C ASP A 54 -1.25 -8.12 -25.36
N ARG A 55 -2.52 -8.18 -24.96
CA ARG A 55 -3.50 -9.12 -25.53
C ARG A 55 -3.93 -8.69 -26.94
N PRO A 56 -4.14 -9.62 -27.89
CA PRO A 56 -4.73 -9.31 -29.19
C PRO A 56 -6.10 -8.65 -29.05
N GLY A 57 -6.34 -7.57 -29.80
CA GLY A 57 -7.61 -6.83 -29.78
C GLY A 57 -7.83 -5.95 -28.54
N ALA A 58 -6.83 -5.78 -27.68
CA ALA A 58 -6.93 -4.89 -26.52
C ALA A 58 -7.08 -3.41 -26.93
N ASP A 59 -7.97 -2.70 -26.23
CA ASP A 59 -8.04 -1.24 -26.29
C ASP A 59 -6.88 -0.64 -25.48
N LYS A 60 -5.73 -0.52 -26.14
CA LYS A 60 -4.49 -0.05 -25.53
C LYS A 60 -4.61 1.36 -24.95
N ALA A 61 -5.33 2.26 -25.62
CA ALA A 61 -5.48 3.63 -25.15
C ALA A 61 -6.24 3.68 -23.82
N LYS A 62 -7.33 2.91 -23.71
CA LYS A 62 -8.11 2.81 -22.47
C LYS A 62 -7.32 2.16 -21.34
N LEU A 63 -6.58 1.10 -21.62
CA LEU A 63 -5.74 0.41 -20.64
C LEU A 63 -4.56 1.27 -20.18
N GLU A 64 -3.94 2.03 -21.09
CA GLU A 64 -2.85 2.94 -20.76
C GLU A 64 -3.32 4.08 -19.85
N ALA A 65 -4.49 4.66 -20.13
CA ALA A 65 -5.11 5.65 -19.25
C ALA A 65 -5.39 5.10 -17.85
N LEU A 66 -5.81 3.83 -17.75
CA LEU A 66 -6.04 3.15 -16.48
C LEU A 66 -4.73 2.84 -15.74
N TYR A 67 -3.71 2.40 -16.47
CA TYR A 67 -2.38 2.10 -15.94
C TYR A 67 -1.76 3.34 -15.29
N TYR A 68 -1.83 4.50 -15.94
CA TYR A 68 -1.27 5.75 -15.40
C TYR A 68 -2.09 6.41 -14.29
N ARG A 69 -3.24 5.84 -13.90
CA ARG A 69 -3.92 6.19 -12.63
C ARG A 69 -3.40 5.35 -11.46
N ILE A 70 -2.82 4.19 -11.76
CA ILE A 70 -2.24 3.28 -10.76
C ILE A 70 -0.77 3.61 -10.51
N VAL A 71 0.00 3.76 -11.58
CA VAL A 71 1.42 4.08 -11.54
C VAL A 71 1.68 5.45 -12.13
N ASN A 72 2.80 6.07 -11.72
CA ASN A 72 3.15 7.39 -12.23
C ASN A 72 3.50 7.31 -13.72
N ARG A 73 3.05 8.31 -14.47
CA ARG A 73 3.52 8.51 -15.84
C ARG A 73 5.02 8.86 -15.80
N PRO A 74 5.86 8.26 -16.67
CA PRO A 74 7.27 8.66 -16.77
C PRO A 74 7.37 10.12 -17.22
N GLY A 75 8.29 10.86 -16.61
CA GLY A 75 8.49 12.28 -16.91
C GLY A 75 9.29 12.99 -15.82
N PRO A 76 9.68 14.25 -16.05
CA PRO A 76 10.46 15.04 -15.10
C PRO A 76 9.72 15.33 -13.80
N TYR A 77 8.38 15.36 -13.85
CA TYR A 77 7.51 15.58 -12.69
C TYR A 77 6.42 14.51 -12.68
N PRO A 78 6.73 13.30 -12.16
CA PRO A 78 5.73 12.26 -12.04
C PRO A 78 4.67 12.67 -11.02
N ASP A 79 3.39 12.52 -11.37
CA ASP A 79 2.30 12.70 -10.42
C ASP A 79 2.35 11.66 -9.31
N ASN A 80 1.82 11.94 -8.12
CA ASN A 80 1.67 10.95 -7.05
C ASN A 80 0.43 10.08 -7.29
N MET A 81 0.55 9.06 -8.16
CA MET A 81 -0.54 8.10 -8.42
C MET A 81 -0.66 7.05 -7.31
N LEU A 82 -1.65 6.16 -7.40
CA LEU A 82 -2.05 5.28 -6.31
C LEU A 82 -0.88 4.53 -5.64
N VAL A 83 0.03 3.95 -6.43
CA VAL A 83 1.21 3.25 -5.90
C VAL A 83 2.13 4.19 -5.12
N GLU A 84 2.37 5.40 -5.63
CA GLU A 84 3.22 6.37 -4.95
C GLU A 84 2.55 6.95 -3.71
N GLN A 85 1.22 7.10 -3.70
CA GLN A 85 0.50 7.52 -2.50
C GLN A 85 0.60 6.48 -1.38
N PHE A 86 0.45 5.18 -1.68
CA PHE A 86 0.72 4.13 -0.69
C PHE A 86 2.19 4.13 -0.24
N ALA A 87 3.13 4.35 -1.16
CA ALA A 87 4.56 4.43 -0.82
C ALA A 87 4.89 5.63 0.08
N ASN A 88 4.21 6.77 -0.11
CA ASN A 88 4.31 7.93 0.76
C ASN A 88 3.86 7.60 2.19
N VAL A 89 2.69 6.98 2.35
CA VAL A 89 2.20 6.55 3.66
C VAL A 89 3.15 5.52 4.30
N ALA A 90 3.65 4.56 3.52
CA ALA A 90 4.61 3.57 4.00
C ALA A 90 5.89 4.23 4.54
N ARG A 91 6.40 5.26 3.84
CA ARG A 91 7.54 6.05 4.30
C ARG A 91 7.23 6.83 5.58
N GLU A 92 6.07 7.47 5.65
CA GLU A 92 5.63 8.26 6.82
C GLU A 92 5.57 7.39 8.09
N ILE A 93 4.90 6.24 8.02
CA ILE A 93 4.68 5.36 9.17
C ILE A 93 5.87 4.46 9.49
N GLY A 94 6.75 4.22 8.51
CA GLY A 94 7.93 3.37 8.63
C GLY A 94 9.20 4.08 9.12
N GLN A 95 9.09 5.35 9.53
CA GLN A 95 10.16 6.06 10.23
C GLN A 95 10.36 5.50 11.65
N ALA A 96 11.00 6.26 12.55
CA ALA A 96 11.22 5.86 13.92
C ALA A 96 9.93 5.45 14.66
N ASP A 97 10.10 4.63 15.70
CA ASP A 97 9.04 4.25 16.63
C ASP A 97 8.32 5.50 17.17
N GLN A 98 7.03 5.59 16.88
CA GLN A 98 6.22 6.77 17.19
C GLN A 98 4.74 6.41 17.33
N LYS A 99 4.00 7.30 18.00
CA LYS A 99 2.55 7.28 17.93
C LYS A 99 2.09 7.72 16.54
N VAL A 100 1.31 6.89 15.87
CA VAL A 100 0.75 7.21 14.57
C VAL A 100 -0.38 8.23 14.73
N GLY A 101 -0.34 9.31 13.95
CA GLY A 101 -1.40 10.31 13.91
C GLY A 101 -2.66 9.83 13.18
N ALA A 102 -3.83 10.37 13.54
CA ALA A 102 -5.11 10.05 12.91
C ALA A 102 -5.10 10.24 11.38
N SER A 103 -4.36 11.26 10.90
CA SER A 103 -4.22 11.56 9.47
C SER A 103 -3.66 10.39 8.65
N ALA A 104 -2.76 9.58 9.22
CA ALA A 104 -2.18 8.43 8.52
C ALA A 104 -3.22 7.31 8.33
N PHE A 105 -4.08 7.09 9.32
CA PHE A 105 -5.20 6.15 9.23
C PHE A 105 -6.25 6.62 8.23
N GLU A 106 -6.66 7.89 8.32
CA GLU A 106 -7.61 8.50 7.39
C GLU A 106 -7.12 8.43 5.94
N ARG A 107 -5.82 8.73 5.73
CA ARG A 107 -5.21 8.61 4.41
C ARG A 107 -5.19 7.16 3.93
N TYR A 108 -4.84 6.21 4.78
CA TYR A 108 -4.87 4.79 4.42
C TYR A 108 -6.28 4.34 4.00
N ASP A 109 -7.31 4.71 4.76
CA ASP A 109 -8.70 4.34 4.47
C ASP A 109 -9.22 4.96 3.17
N GLU A 110 -8.79 6.19 2.85
CA GLU A 110 -9.05 6.80 1.55
C GLU A 110 -8.40 5.99 0.42
N LEU A 111 -7.11 5.66 0.55
CA LEU A 111 -6.36 4.93 -0.48
C LEU A 111 -6.91 3.52 -0.71
N VAL A 112 -7.36 2.82 0.34
CA VAL A 112 -8.02 1.52 0.20
C VAL A 112 -9.33 1.63 -0.59
N ARG A 113 -10.13 2.68 -0.35
CA ARG A 113 -11.34 2.94 -1.16
C ARG A 113 -10.99 3.22 -2.62
N GLN A 114 -9.96 4.03 -2.88
CA GLN A 114 -9.47 4.28 -4.24
C GLN A 114 -8.99 2.99 -4.92
N LEU A 115 -8.23 2.15 -4.22
CA LEU A 115 -7.77 0.84 -4.72
C LEU A 115 -8.95 -0.08 -5.05
N SER A 116 -9.96 -0.16 -4.18
CA SER A 116 -11.15 -0.98 -4.44
C SER A 116 -11.95 -0.52 -5.66
N ALA A 117 -12.13 0.79 -5.81
CA ALA A 117 -12.76 1.38 -6.99
C ALA A 117 -11.95 1.08 -8.25
N MET A 118 -10.62 1.19 -8.16
CA MET A 118 -9.71 0.93 -9.27
C MET A 118 -9.73 -0.54 -9.69
N LYS A 119 -9.74 -1.48 -8.74
CA LYS A 119 -9.89 -2.92 -9.02
C LYS A 119 -11.17 -3.21 -9.79
N SER A 120 -12.29 -2.63 -9.34
CA SER A 120 -13.60 -2.81 -9.99
C SER A 120 -13.61 -2.25 -11.42
N GLU A 121 -12.92 -1.15 -11.66
CA GLU A 121 -12.77 -0.58 -13.01
C GLU A 121 -11.88 -1.47 -13.89
N VAL A 122 -10.74 -1.93 -13.38
CA VAL A 122 -9.85 -2.89 -14.07
C VAL A 122 -10.58 -4.18 -14.42
N ASP A 123 -11.39 -4.73 -13.51
CA ASP A 123 -12.18 -5.94 -13.76
C ASP A 123 -13.17 -5.76 -14.93
N LYS A 124 -13.80 -4.59 -15.03
CA LYS A 124 -14.72 -4.27 -16.15
C LYS A 124 -13.97 -4.14 -17.48
N VAL A 125 -12.76 -3.59 -17.48
CA VAL A 125 -12.01 -3.31 -18.71
C VAL A 125 -11.23 -4.52 -19.20
N VAL A 126 -10.61 -5.28 -18.30
CA VAL A 126 -9.79 -6.46 -18.62
C VAL A 126 -10.65 -7.72 -18.79
N GLY A 127 -11.93 -7.65 -18.39
CA GLY A 127 -12.76 -8.81 -18.09
C GLY A 127 -12.34 -9.41 -16.74
N LEU A 128 -13.30 -10.03 -16.03
CA LEU A 128 -12.96 -10.93 -14.93
C LEU A 128 -11.98 -11.94 -15.50
N ALA A 129 -10.72 -11.88 -15.06
CA ALA A 129 -9.83 -13.01 -15.28
C ALA A 129 -10.52 -14.18 -14.58
N SER A 130 -11.13 -15.07 -15.35
CA SER A 130 -11.59 -16.33 -14.80
C SER A 130 -10.34 -17.02 -14.26
N PRO A 131 -10.38 -17.54 -13.01
CA PRO A 131 -9.29 -18.34 -12.46
C PRO A 131 -8.98 -19.55 -13.35
#